data_AF-A0A952J5H7-F1
#
_entry.id   AF-A0A952J5H7-F1
#
_cell.length_a   1.000
_cell.length_b   1.000
_cell.length_c   1.000
_cell.angle_alpha   90.00
_cell.angle_beta   90.00
_cell.angle_gamma   90.00
#
_symmetry.space_group_name_H-M   'P 1'
#
loop_
_entity.id
_entity.type
_entity.pdbx_description
1 polymer ?
#
loop_
_entity_poly.entity_id
_entity_poly.type
_entity_poly.pdbx_seq_one_letter_code
_entity_poly.pdbx_strand_id
1 'polypeptide(L)'
;MKNWMFVAALVFCAAAVYAQQVPQPTSVNKNEVKTDVAVFTWDNTTHDFGKVKQGTPVTHEFKFTNTGKVPLVITNVQASCGCTTPSWTKEPVLPGGQGFIKATYNAASAGAFNKTVTVTANIEAGFLQLTIKGEVIPTEVGK
;
A
#
# COMPACT_ATOMS: atom_id res chain seq x y z
N MET A 1 -5.75 -68.02 34.99
CA MET A 1 -4.95 -68.21 36.24
C MET A 1 -3.92 -67.10 36.33
N LYS A 2 -3.60 -66.69 37.57
CA LYS A 2 -2.61 -65.70 38.00
C LYS A 2 -3.09 -64.23 38.09
N ASN A 3 -3.78 -64.00 39.20
CA ASN A 3 -3.93 -62.73 39.90
C ASN A 3 -2.56 -62.26 40.42
N TRP A 4 -2.23 -60.96 40.33
CA TRP A 4 -1.26 -60.35 41.24
C TRP A 4 -1.67 -58.90 41.58
N MET A 5 -2.15 -58.75 42.82
CA MET A 5 -2.36 -57.50 43.55
C MET A 5 -1.04 -56.96 44.09
N PHE A 6 -0.73 -55.68 43.87
CA PHE A 6 0.02 -54.90 44.86
C PHE A 6 -0.57 -53.50 44.99
N VAL A 7 -0.90 -53.19 46.24
CA VAL A 7 -1.45 -51.94 46.76
C VAL A 7 -0.28 -51.01 47.06
N ALA A 8 -0.39 -49.73 46.72
CA ALA A 8 0.32 -48.66 47.40
C ALA A 8 -0.62 -47.46 47.52
N ALA A 9 -0.96 -47.14 48.78
CA ALA A 9 -1.82 -46.04 49.16
C ALA A 9 -1.20 -44.70 48.79
N LEU A 10 -1.98 -43.83 48.12
CA LEU A 10 -1.70 -42.41 48.02
C LEU A 10 -2.83 -41.65 48.70
N VAL A 11 -2.44 -40.94 49.75
CA VAL A 11 -3.24 -40.03 50.56
C VAL A 11 -3.81 -38.94 49.64
N PHE A 12 -5.13 -38.93 49.46
CA PHE A 12 -5.85 -37.83 48.82
C PHE A 12 -6.33 -36.88 49.91
N CYS A 13 -5.54 -35.84 50.18
CA CYS A 13 -6.02 -34.69 50.95
C CYS A 13 -7.10 -33.96 50.13
N ALA A 14 -8.34 -34.01 50.62
CA ALA A 14 -9.41 -33.16 50.14
C ALA A 14 -9.23 -31.74 50.69
N ALA A 15 -8.82 -30.81 49.82
CA ALA A 15 -9.11 -29.40 49.98
C ALA A 15 -9.68 -28.92 48.64
N ALA A 16 -11.00 -28.74 48.60
CA ALA A 16 -11.69 -28.11 47.49
C ALA A 16 -11.26 -26.64 47.42
N VAL A 17 -10.19 -26.37 46.67
CA VAL A 17 -9.90 -25.03 46.20
C VAL A 17 -10.90 -24.74 45.10
N TYR A 18 -11.87 -23.88 45.42
CA TYR A 18 -12.76 -23.28 44.43
C TYR A 18 -11.91 -22.62 43.35
N ALA A 19 -11.85 -23.27 42.17
CA ALA A 19 -11.30 -22.67 40.97
C ALA A 19 -12.21 -21.50 40.57
N GLN A 20 -11.82 -20.28 40.93
CA GLN A 20 -12.38 -19.09 40.30
C GLN A 20 -11.91 -19.09 38.85
N GLN A 21 -12.84 -19.43 37.97
CA GLN A 21 -12.73 -19.24 36.53
C GLN A 21 -12.47 -17.74 36.31
N VAL A 22 -11.22 -17.36 36.00
CA VAL A 22 -10.98 -16.04 35.42
C VAL A 22 -11.71 -16.06 34.07
N PRO A 23 -12.69 -15.17 33.81
CA PRO A 23 -13.31 -15.10 32.50
C PRO A 23 -12.20 -14.85 31.48
N GLN A 24 -11.90 -15.87 30.65
CA GLN A 24 -11.03 -15.69 29.50
C GLN A 24 -11.67 -14.63 28.61
N PRO A 25 -10.92 -13.62 28.12
CA PRO A 25 -11.45 -12.68 27.15
C PRO A 25 -11.98 -13.50 25.96
N THR A 26 -13.28 -13.36 25.70
CA THR A 26 -13.94 -13.92 24.54
C THR A 26 -13.15 -13.50 23.31
N SER A 27 -12.62 -14.49 22.59
CA SER A 27 -12.02 -14.32 21.28
C SER A 27 -13.02 -13.61 20.40
N VAL A 28 -12.78 -12.33 20.13
CA VAL A 28 -13.54 -11.56 19.16
C VAL A 28 -13.40 -12.29 17.84
N ASN A 29 -14.49 -12.93 17.42
CA ASN A 29 -14.61 -13.57 16.14
C ASN A 29 -14.39 -12.47 15.09
N LYS A 30 -13.18 -12.46 14.50
CA LYS A 30 -12.83 -11.63 13.35
C LYS A 30 -13.63 -12.14 12.16
N ASN A 31 -14.93 -11.87 12.15
CA ASN A 31 -15.70 -11.83 10.93
C ASN A 31 -15.04 -10.74 10.09
N GLU A 32 -14.18 -11.18 9.17
CA GLU A 32 -13.69 -10.35 8.08
C GLU A 32 -14.91 -9.76 7.39
N VAL A 33 -15.18 -8.48 7.67
CA VAL A 33 -15.97 -7.67 6.76
C VAL A 33 -15.12 -7.59 5.50
N LYS A 34 -15.36 -8.49 4.54
CA LYS A 34 -14.99 -8.31 3.14
C LYS A 34 -15.75 -7.07 2.67
N THR A 35 -15.22 -5.92 3.06
CA THR A 35 -15.69 -4.63 2.61
C THR A 35 -15.32 -4.63 1.14
N ASP A 36 -16.30 -4.45 0.26
CA ASP A 36 -16.04 -4.31 -1.17
C ASP A 36 -15.15 -3.06 -1.33
N VAL A 37 -13.84 -3.27 -1.50
CA VAL A 37 -12.85 -2.19 -1.61
C VAL A 37 -12.57 -1.84 -3.07
N ALA A 38 -12.15 -0.60 -3.30
CA ALA A 38 -11.57 -0.21 -4.58
C ALA A 38 -10.19 -0.84 -4.73
N VAL A 39 -9.82 -1.20 -5.96
CA VAL A 39 -8.52 -1.83 -6.25
C VAL A 39 -7.94 -1.20 -7.50
N PHE A 40 -6.71 -0.71 -7.39
CA PHE A 40 -5.97 -0.30 -8.57
C PHE A 40 -5.34 -1.51 -9.27
N THR A 41 -5.38 -1.52 -10.59
CA THR A 41 -4.50 -2.35 -11.43
C THR A 41 -3.76 -1.44 -12.38
N TRP A 42 -2.43 -1.53 -12.38
CA TRP A 42 -1.51 -0.69 -13.13
C TRP A 42 -0.77 -1.51 -14.18
N ASP A 43 -0.42 -0.88 -15.30
CA ASP A 43 0.54 -1.46 -16.25
C ASP A 43 1.96 -1.44 -15.66
N ASN A 44 2.31 -0.31 -15.03
CA ASN A 44 3.57 -0.12 -14.31
C ASN A 44 3.39 0.96 -13.23
N THR A 45 4.10 0.84 -12.12
CA THR A 45 4.15 1.85 -11.05
C THR A 45 5.45 2.64 -11.04
N THR A 46 6.39 2.31 -11.93
CA THR A 46 7.68 2.99 -12.11
C THR A 46 7.89 3.37 -13.58
N HIS A 47 8.32 4.61 -13.81
CA HIS A 47 8.76 5.07 -15.13
C HIS A 47 10.19 5.57 -15.08
N ASP A 48 11.01 5.16 -16.05
CA ASP A 48 12.36 5.65 -16.25
C ASP A 48 12.38 6.50 -17.52
N PHE A 49 12.67 7.80 -17.38
CA PHE A 49 12.83 8.71 -18.50
C PHE A 49 14.19 8.55 -19.19
N GLY A 50 15.11 7.77 -18.62
CA GLY A 50 16.49 7.71 -19.08
C GLY A 50 17.16 9.08 -18.95
N LYS A 51 17.79 9.54 -20.03
CA LYS A 51 18.45 10.85 -20.08
C LYS A 51 17.49 11.93 -20.55
N VAL A 52 17.38 13.00 -19.79
CA VAL A 52 16.53 14.16 -20.10
C VAL A 52 17.36 15.43 -20.13
N LYS A 53 16.95 16.40 -20.95
CA LYS A 53 17.67 17.67 -21.08
C LYS A 53 17.38 18.59 -19.89
N GLN A 54 18.41 19.20 -19.32
CA GLN A 54 18.24 20.19 -18.25
C GLN A 54 17.31 21.33 -18.68
N GLY A 55 16.40 21.70 -17.77
CA GLY A 55 15.41 22.76 -17.99
C GLY A 55 14.24 22.37 -18.90
N THR A 56 14.18 21.12 -19.37
CA THR A 56 13.06 20.61 -20.18
C THR A 56 12.18 19.71 -19.32
N PRO A 57 10.97 20.14 -18.94
CA PRO A 57 10.07 19.30 -18.17
C PRO A 57 9.73 18.01 -18.90
N VAL A 58 9.63 16.92 -18.15
CA VAL A 58 9.21 15.60 -18.66
C VAL A 58 8.00 15.11 -17.88
N THR A 59 7.09 14.42 -18.57
CA THR A 59 5.81 14.01 -18.00
C THR A 59 5.54 12.54 -18.33
N HIS A 60 5.08 11.80 -17.32
CA HIS A 60 4.56 10.45 -17.50
C HIS A 60 3.15 10.34 -16.94
N GLU A 61 2.30 9.56 -17.60
CA GLU A 61 0.93 9.29 -17.20
C GLU A 61 0.78 7.81 -16.85
N PHE A 62 0.66 7.53 -15.57
CA PHE A 62 0.36 6.20 -15.05
C PHE A 62 -1.14 5.95 -15.20
N LYS A 63 -1.50 5.04 -16.11
CA LYS A 63 -2.89 4.61 -16.30
C LYS A 63 -3.20 3.45 -15.36
N PHE A 64 -4.43 3.45 -14.86
CA PHE A 64 -4.94 2.36 -14.04
C PHE A 64 -6.37 1.99 -14.43
N THR A 65 -6.75 0.78 -14.05
CA THR A 65 -8.14 0.30 -14.07
C THR A 65 -8.59 0.04 -12.64
N ASN A 66 -9.81 0.42 -12.29
CA ASN A 66 -10.44 -0.01 -11.03
C ASN A 66 -10.96 -1.44 -11.19
N THR A 67 -10.26 -2.42 -10.65
CA THR A 67 -10.67 -3.84 -10.67
C THR A 67 -11.41 -4.25 -9.39
N GLY A 68 -11.67 -3.29 -8.50
CA GLY A 68 -12.48 -3.47 -7.30
C GLY A 68 -13.97 -3.51 -7.62
N LYS A 69 -14.76 -3.54 -6.55
CA LYS A 69 -16.23 -3.68 -6.63
C LYS A 69 -17.00 -2.40 -6.31
N VAL A 70 -16.32 -1.38 -5.82
CA VAL A 70 -16.88 -0.05 -5.53
C VAL A 70 -16.14 1.02 -6.33
N PRO A 71 -16.71 2.23 -6.50
CA PRO A 71 -16.00 3.34 -7.12
C PRO A 71 -14.68 3.64 -6.40
N LEU A 72 -13.62 3.79 -7.18
CA LEU A 72 -12.31 4.20 -6.70
C LEU A 72 -12.25 5.72 -6.61
N VAL A 73 -11.91 6.23 -5.44
CA VAL A 73 -11.81 7.66 -5.16
C VAL A 73 -10.40 7.98 -4.71
N ILE A 74 -9.72 8.83 -5.48
CA ILE A 74 -8.40 9.37 -5.13
C ILE A 74 -8.62 10.65 -4.32
N THR A 75 -8.24 10.63 -3.05
CA THR A 75 -8.43 11.77 -2.14
C THR A 75 -7.25 12.73 -2.19
N ASN A 76 -6.04 12.24 -2.42
CA ASN A 76 -4.85 13.08 -2.52
C ASN A 76 -3.75 12.44 -3.38
N VAL A 77 -2.96 13.29 -4.03
CA VAL A 77 -1.73 12.89 -4.72
C VAL A 77 -0.63 13.88 -4.39
N GLN A 78 0.42 13.40 -3.72
CA GLN A 78 1.50 14.22 -3.19
C GLN A 78 2.86 13.78 -3.75
N ALA A 79 3.59 14.71 -4.34
CA ALA A 79 4.97 14.49 -4.76
C ALA A 79 5.96 14.65 -3.59
N SER A 80 7.08 13.93 -3.63
CA SER A 80 8.14 14.00 -2.61
C SER A 80 8.95 15.30 -2.62
N CYS A 81 8.86 16.11 -3.69
CA CYS A 81 9.51 17.42 -3.82
C CYS A 81 8.62 18.39 -4.59
N GLY A 82 8.82 19.70 -4.42
CA GLY A 82 8.22 20.73 -5.26
C GLY A 82 8.70 20.73 -6.73
N CYS A 83 9.70 19.91 -7.04
CA CYS A 83 10.23 19.72 -8.40
C CYS A 83 9.37 18.79 -9.27
N THR A 84 8.38 18.11 -8.68
CA THR A 84 7.45 17.22 -9.36
C THR A 84 6.02 17.67 -9.11
N THR A 85 5.23 17.83 -10.18
CA THR A 85 3.85 18.30 -10.12
C THR A 85 2.90 17.17 -10.53
N PRO A 86 1.99 16.73 -9.64
CA PRO A 86 0.99 15.72 -9.96
C PRO A 86 -0.29 16.33 -10.59
N SER A 87 -0.93 15.57 -11.47
CA SER A 87 -2.30 15.78 -11.98
C SER A 87 -3.01 14.44 -12.09
N TRP A 88 -4.31 14.33 -11.80
CA TRP A 88 -4.97 13.02 -11.71
C TRP A 88 -6.47 13.11 -11.95
N THR A 89 -7.10 11.95 -12.21
CA THR A 89 -8.56 11.80 -12.27
C THR A 89 -9.18 12.17 -10.92
N LYS A 90 -10.03 13.21 -10.90
CA LYS A 90 -10.69 13.73 -9.69
C LYS A 90 -12.04 13.09 -9.42
N GLU A 91 -12.68 12.59 -10.47
CA GLU A 91 -13.97 11.93 -10.38
C GLU A 91 -13.80 10.48 -9.88
N PRO A 92 -14.80 9.93 -9.17
CA PRO A 92 -14.81 8.52 -8.83
C PRO A 92 -14.72 7.62 -10.09
N VAL A 93 -13.79 6.68 -10.10
CA VAL A 93 -13.62 5.71 -11.19
C VAL A 93 -14.44 4.47 -10.88
N LEU A 94 -15.51 4.23 -11.62
CA LEU A 94 -16.39 3.07 -11.43
C LEU A 94 -15.65 1.73 -11.62
N PRO A 95 -16.15 0.60 -11.08
CA PRO A 95 -15.62 -0.74 -11.38
C PRO A 95 -15.48 -0.99 -12.88
N GLY A 96 -14.33 -1.51 -13.30
CA GLY A 96 -13.94 -1.70 -14.71
C GLY A 96 -13.53 -0.42 -15.44
N GLY A 97 -13.74 0.75 -14.83
CA GLY A 97 -13.37 2.05 -15.38
C GLY A 97 -11.87 2.31 -15.30
N GLN A 98 -11.40 3.23 -16.15
CA GLN A 98 -10.01 3.63 -16.23
C GLN A 98 -9.81 5.06 -15.72
N GLY A 99 -8.63 5.32 -15.16
CA GLY A 99 -8.20 6.64 -14.72
C GLY A 99 -6.70 6.82 -14.89
N PHE A 100 -6.21 8.00 -14.50
CA PHE A 100 -4.79 8.33 -14.62
C PHE A 100 -4.24 9.10 -13.42
N ILE A 101 -2.93 8.96 -13.23
CA ILE A 101 -2.09 9.83 -12.41
C ILE A 101 -0.89 10.25 -13.24
N LYS A 102 -0.76 11.55 -13.44
CA LYS A 102 0.28 12.21 -14.23
C LYS A 102 1.31 12.84 -13.30
N ALA A 103 2.58 12.62 -13.57
CA ALA A 103 3.70 13.21 -12.85
C ALA A 103 4.58 13.98 -13.82
N THR A 104 4.73 15.29 -13.60
CA THR A 104 5.62 16.17 -14.38
C THR A 104 6.82 16.56 -13.55
N TYR A 105 8.03 16.20 -13.98
CA TYR A 105 9.28 16.62 -13.35
C TYR A 105 9.89 17.80 -14.13
N ASN A 106 10.31 18.85 -13.43
CA ASN A 106 10.77 20.09 -14.08
C ASN A 106 12.19 20.02 -14.68
N ALA A 107 12.99 19.01 -14.31
CA ALA A 107 14.38 18.82 -14.75
C ALA A 107 15.29 20.06 -14.56
N ALA A 108 15.06 20.88 -13.53
CA ALA A 108 15.82 22.11 -13.32
C ALA A 108 17.29 21.86 -12.91
N SER A 109 17.55 20.81 -12.14
CA SER A 109 18.88 20.46 -11.63
C SER A 109 19.46 19.29 -12.41
N ALA A 110 20.72 19.39 -12.81
CA ALA A 110 21.46 18.28 -13.44
C ALA A 110 21.69 17.11 -12.47
N GLY A 111 21.89 15.92 -13.02
CA GLY A 111 22.19 14.69 -12.28
C GLY A 111 21.01 13.70 -12.20
N ALA A 112 21.26 12.57 -11.55
CA ALA A 112 20.26 11.52 -11.38
C ALA A 112 19.10 11.98 -10.48
N PHE A 113 17.89 11.53 -10.82
CA PHE A 113 16.71 11.74 -10.00
C PHE A 113 15.92 10.44 -9.83
N ASN A 114 15.33 10.29 -8.65
CA ASN A 114 14.35 9.27 -8.32
C ASN A 114 13.32 9.93 -7.40
N LYS A 115 12.09 10.10 -7.90
CA LYS A 115 11.02 10.86 -7.25
C LYS A 115 9.80 9.98 -7.08
N THR A 116 9.13 10.17 -5.95
CA THR A 116 7.95 9.38 -5.57
C THR A 116 6.73 10.27 -5.56
N VAL A 117 5.62 9.71 -6.02
CA VAL A 117 4.29 10.31 -5.97
C VAL A 117 3.41 9.38 -5.12
N THR A 118 3.05 9.83 -3.92
CA THR A 118 2.17 9.11 -3.00
C THR A 118 0.72 9.39 -3.37
N VAL A 119 -0.07 8.33 -3.53
CA VAL A 119 -1.48 8.37 -3.92
C VAL A 119 -2.30 7.86 -2.76
N THR A 120 -3.17 8.69 -2.19
CA THR A 120 -4.12 8.30 -1.13
C THR A 120 -5.50 8.07 -1.75
N ALA A 121 -6.12 6.94 -1.39
CA ALA A 121 -7.40 6.51 -1.96
C ALA A 121 -8.16 5.59 -0.99
N ASN A 122 -9.43 5.31 -1.30
CA ASN A 122 -10.28 4.35 -0.57
C ASN A 122 -9.97 2.88 -0.89
N ILE A 123 -8.67 2.54 -0.98
CA ILE A 123 -8.18 1.17 -1.15
C ILE A 123 -7.82 0.55 0.20
N GLU A 124 -7.65 -0.77 0.28
CA GLU A 124 -7.35 -1.47 1.56
C GLU A 124 -6.11 -0.91 2.28
N ALA A 125 -5.04 -0.64 1.55
CA ALA A 125 -3.81 -0.05 2.10
C ALA A 125 -3.93 1.45 2.44
N GLY A 126 -5.01 2.12 2.02
CA GLY A 126 -5.23 3.57 2.14
C GLY A 126 -4.36 4.44 1.22
N PHE A 127 -3.16 3.99 0.86
CA PHE A 127 -2.29 4.68 -0.08
C PHE A 127 -1.35 3.72 -0.84
N LEU A 128 -0.75 4.23 -1.92
CA LEU A 128 0.32 3.59 -2.66
C LEU A 128 1.32 4.62 -3.19
N GLN A 129 2.40 4.15 -3.81
CA GLN A 129 3.43 5.01 -4.39
C GLN A 129 3.70 4.67 -5.86
N LEU A 130 3.87 5.73 -6.65
CA LEU A 130 4.36 5.69 -8.02
C LEU A 130 5.75 6.33 -8.07
N THR A 131 6.61 5.88 -8.97
CA THR A 131 8.01 6.33 -9.05
C THR A 131 8.34 6.82 -10.45
N ILE A 132 9.00 7.98 -10.54
CA ILE A 132 9.65 8.44 -11.76
C ILE A 132 11.15 8.59 -11.51
N LYS A 133 11.97 8.17 -12.46
CA LYS A 133 13.43 8.27 -12.37
C LYS A 133 14.07 8.61 -13.70
N GLY A 134 15.35 8.97 -13.66
CA GLY A 134 16.17 9.27 -14.82
C GLY A 134 17.40 10.06 -14.44
N GLU A 135 18.01 10.70 -15.43
CA GLU A 135 19.20 11.54 -15.30
C GLU A 135 19.05 12.81 -16.13
N VAL A 136 19.21 13.96 -15.49
CA VAL A 136 19.20 15.26 -16.17
C VAL A 136 20.61 15.57 -16.68
N ILE A 137 20.77 15.65 -17.99
CA ILE A 137 22.03 15.99 -18.65
C ILE A 137 22.12 17.51 -18.81
N PRO A 138 23.22 18.14 -18.34
CA PRO A 138 23.46 19.56 -18.55
C PRO A 138 23.36 19.91 -20.03
N THR A 139 22.68 21.01 -20.35
CA THR A 139 22.84 21.58 -21.69
C THR A 139 24.17 22.33 -21.66
N GLU A 140 25.14 21.91 -22.46
CA GLU A 140 26.40 22.65 -22.65
C GLU A 140 26.05 24.13 -22.88
N VAL A 141 26.42 24.98 -21.93
CA VAL A 141 26.30 26.43 -22.10
C VAL A 141 27.38 26.78 -23.10
N GLY A 142 26.99 27.04 -24.35
CA GLY A 142 27.90 27.48 -25.40
C GLY A 142 28.78 28.60 -24.86
N LYS A 143 30.09 28.37 -24.86
CA LYS A 143 31.12 29.35 -24.53
C LYS A 143 31.01 30.59 -25.40
#